data_AF-A0A938S2K8-F1
#
_entry.id   AF-A0A938S2K8-F1
#
_cell.length_a   1.000
_cell.length_b   1.000
_cell.length_c   1.000
_cell.angle_alpha   90.00
_cell.angle_beta   90.00
_cell.angle_gamma   90.00
#
_symmetry.space_group_name_H-M   'P 1'
#
loop_
_entity.id
_entity.type
_entity.pdbx_description
1 polymer ?
#
loop_
_entity_poly.entity_id
_entity_poly.type
_entity_poly.pdbx_seq_one_letter_code
_entity_poly.pdbx_strand_id
1 'polypeptide(L)'
;MLHEIVTEDRVLAHIIRRCQELPGQRLFEYVDEQGQVQPVTSEDVNAYLYEITGADFTSKDFRTWKGSVLGLSILGAMGRPASETQARKNIVQAMKEVAAELGNRPATARKYYVHPVLLEAYADGRLEEASPQENGRKERAPDDLSPPEEHLMALLRRTGA
;
A
#
# COMPACT_ATOMS: atom_id res chain seq x y z
N MET A 1 -5.93 20.39 -0.51
CA MET A 1 -4.65 19.93 0.05
C MET A 1 -3.84 19.45 -1.14
N LEU A 2 -2.65 19.99 -1.36
CA LEU A 2 -1.76 19.51 -2.42
C LEU A 2 -1.27 18.11 -2.02
N HIS A 3 -1.30 17.13 -2.92
CA HIS A 3 -0.70 15.82 -2.70
C HIS A 3 0.59 15.76 -3.50
N GLU A 4 1.72 15.64 -2.80
CA GLU A 4 3.05 15.65 -3.40
C GLU A 4 3.65 14.25 -3.26
N ILE A 5 4.24 13.76 -4.36
CA ILE A 5 4.93 12.46 -4.40
C ILE A 5 6.34 12.74 -4.94
N VAL A 6 7.35 12.34 -4.17
CA VAL A 6 8.77 12.45 -4.53
C VAL A 6 9.30 11.05 -4.82
N THR A 7 10.03 10.90 -5.93
CA THR A 7 10.68 9.64 -6.32
C THR A 7 12.09 9.92 -6.83
N GLU A 8 13.04 9.07 -6.46
CA GLU A 8 14.43 9.12 -6.94
C GLU A 8 14.69 8.08 -8.05
N ASP A 9 13.66 7.33 -8.46
CA ASP A 9 13.77 6.31 -9.48
C ASP A 9 14.03 6.94 -10.86
N ARG A 10 15.21 6.64 -11.42
CA ARG A 10 15.65 7.20 -12.69
C ARG A 10 14.80 6.74 -13.87
N VAL A 11 14.30 5.51 -13.83
CA VAL A 11 13.44 4.95 -14.89
C VAL A 11 12.10 5.66 -14.86
N LEU A 12 11.48 5.78 -13.68
CA LEU A 12 10.22 6.50 -13.52
C LEU A 12 10.35 7.97 -13.92
N ALA A 13 11.41 8.65 -13.49
CA ALA A 13 11.67 10.04 -13.88
C ALA A 13 11.83 10.20 -15.40
N HIS A 14 12.45 9.23 -16.07
CA HIS A 14 12.57 9.23 -17.53
C HIS A 14 11.21 9.01 -18.22
N ILE A 15 10.40 8.06 -17.73
CA ILE A 15 9.05 7.80 -18.25
C ILE A 15 8.17 9.04 -18.11
N ILE A 16 8.13 9.65 -16.91
CA ILE A 16 7.33 10.85 -16.65
C ILE A 16 7.74 12.00 -17.57
N ARG A 17 9.04 12.19 -17.80
CA ARG A 17 9.54 13.22 -18.73
C ARG A 17 9.03 13.01 -20.15
N ARG A 18 9.10 11.77 -20.65
CA ARG A 18 8.59 11.44 -21.99
C ARG A 18 7.09 11.68 -22.12
N CYS A 19 6.31 11.40 -21.09
CA CYS A 19 4.89 11.68 -21.14
C CYS A 19 4.59 13.20 -21.10
N GLN A 20 5.39 14.01 -20.41
CA GLN A 20 5.26 15.48 -20.42
C GLN A 20 5.61 16.13 -21.76
N GLU A 21 6.40 15.46 -22.60
CA GLU A 21 6.78 15.94 -23.94
C GLU A 21 5.65 15.74 -24.97
N LEU A 22 4.63 14.92 -24.66
CA LEU A 22 3.48 14.69 -25.54
C LEU A 22 2.52 15.89 -25.51
N PRO A 23 1.90 16.21 -26.67
CA PRO A 23 0.93 17.30 -26.75
C PRO A 23 -0.37 16.91 -26.04
N GLY A 24 -0.76 17.63 -24.99
CA GLY A 24 -1.99 17.33 -24.27
C GLY A 24 -2.08 18.02 -22.91
N GLN A 25 -3.17 17.75 -22.18
CA GLN A 25 -3.35 18.20 -20.80
C GLN A 25 -3.12 17.09 -19.78
N ARG A 26 -3.10 15.82 -20.20
CA ARG A 26 -2.94 14.67 -19.29
C ARG A 26 -1.49 14.26 -19.22
N LEU A 27 -1.09 13.81 -18.04
CA LEU A 27 0.28 13.34 -17.81
C LEU A 27 0.51 11.93 -18.31
N PHE A 28 -0.47 11.02 -18.26
CA PHE A 28 -0.29 9.63 -18.64
C PHE A 28 -0.91 9.37 -20.01
N GLU A 29 -0.08 9.50 -21.05
CA GLU A 29 -0.45 9.30 -22.44
C GLU A 29 0.67 8.53 -23.17
N TYR A 30 0.32 7.86 -24.26
CA TYR A 30 1.24 7.15 -25.14
C TYR A 30 0.86 7.35 -26.61
N VAL A 31 1.78 7.04 -27.52
CA VAL A 31 1.52 7.08 -28.97
C VAL A 31 1.26 5.65 -29.44
N ASP A 32 0.11 5.41 -30.07
CA ASP A 32 -0.25 4.10 -30.62
C ASP A 32 0.46 3.80 -31.94
N GLU A 33 0.23 2.60 -32.49
CA GLU A 33 0.82 2.14 -33.75
C GLU A 33 0.41 2.99 -34.97
N GLN A 34 -0.70 3.74 -34.86
CA GLN A 34 -1.20 4.65 -35.89
C GLN A 34 -0.66 6.08 -35.71
N GLY A 35 0.21 6.32 -34.73
CA GLY A 35 0.80 7.62 -34.44
C GLY A 35 -0.13 8.57 -33.70
N GLN A 36 -1.23 8.07 -33.11
CA GLN A 36 -2.18 8.89 -32.36
C GLN A 36 -1.86 8.87 -30.87
N VAL A 37 -2.08 10.01 -30.20
CA VAL A 37 -1.91 10.12 -28.74
C VAL A 37 -3.14 9.53 -28.05
N GLN A 38 -2.93 8.50 -27.26
CA GLN A 38 -3.94 7.81 -26.47
C GLN A 38 -3.73 8.06 -24.97
N PRO A 39 -4.81 8.26 -24.18
CA PRO A 39 -4.71 8.32 -22.74
C PRO A 39 -4.44 6.94 -22.14
N VAL A 40 -3.79 6.90 -20.99
CA VAL A 40 -3.79 5.73 -20.11
C VAL A 40 -4.92 5.88 -19.09
N THR A 41 -5.87 4.95 -19.10
CA THR A 41 -7.05 4.94 -18.24
C THR A 41 -6.90 3.96 -17.08
N SER A 42 -7.87 3.99 -16.16
CA SER A 42 -7.92 3.00 -15.07
C SER A 42 -8.32 1.62 -15.58
N GLU A 43 -9.12 1.53 -16.65
CA GLU A 43 -9.40 0.28 -17.34
C GLU A 43 -8.12 -0.35 -17.90
N ASP A 44 -7.26 0.44 -18.56
CA ASP A 44 -6.00 -0.07 -19.13
C ASP A 44 -5.09 -0.65 -18.04
N VAL A 45 -4.94 0.07 -16.92
CA VAL A 45 -4.12 -0.40 -15.78
C VAL A 45 -4.67 -1.69 -15.20
N ASN A 46 -5.99 -1.78 -14.97
CA ASN A 46 -6.59 -2.98 -14.40
C ASN A 46 -6.54 -4.17 -15.38
N ALA A 47 -6.71 -3.92 -16.68
CA ALA A 47 -6.56 -4.96 -17.71
C ALA A 47 -5.13 -5.52 -17.73
N TYR A 48 -4.13 -4.64 -17.67
CA TYR A 48 -2.73 -5.06 -17.57
C TYR A 48 -2.44 -5.87 -16.30
N LEU A 49 -2.97 -5.45 -15.15
CA LEU A 49 -2.81 -6.21 -13.90
C LEU A 49 -3.42 -7.61 -14.00
N TYR A 50 -4.60 -7.73 -14.61
CA TYR A 50 -5.21 -9.03 -14.85
C TYR A 50 -4.36 -9.90 -15.80
N GLU A 51 -3.85 -9.31 -16.89
CA GLU A 51 -3.00 -10.02 -17.86
C GLU A 51 -1.75 -10.63 -17.21
N ILE A 52 -1.06 -9.87 -16.37
CA ILE A 52 0.21 -10.33 -15.77
C ILE A 52 0.04 -11.20 -14.54
N THR A 53 -1.09 -11.10 -13.84
CA THR A 53 -1.33 -11.86 -12.59
C THR A 53 -2.28 -13.04 -12.75
N GLY A 54 -3.15 -13.02 -13.75
CA GLY A 54 -4.27 -13.97 -13.91
C GLY A 54 -5.30 -13.89 -12.78
N ALA A 55 -5.27 -12.84 -11.95
CA ALA A 55 -6.12 -12.68 -10.78
C ALA A 55 -6.89 -11.37 -10.84
N ASP A 56 -8.01 -11.30 -10.12
CA ASP A 56 -8.90 -10.14 -10.06
C ASP A 56 -8.33 -9.02 -9.15
N PHE A 57 -7.05 -8.69 -9.34
CA PHE A 57 -6.41 -7.54 -8.69
C PHE A 57 -6.69 -6.27 -9.45
N THR A 58 -6.91 -5.20 -8.70
CA THR A 58 -7.13 -3.86 -9.20
C THR A 58 -6.09 -2.90 -8.65
N SER A 59 -5.99 -1.73 -9.27
CA SER A 59 -5.15 -0.63 -8.74
C SER A 59 -5.48 -0.24 -7.29
N LYS A 60 -6.72 -0.47 -6.83
CA LYS A 60 -7.13 -0.22 -5.44
C LYS A 60 -6.43 -1.15 -4.45
N ASP A 61 -6.11 -2.38 -4.85
CA ASP A 61 -5.53 -3.38 -3.95
C ASP A 61 -4.13 -2.98 -3.48
N PHE A 62 -3.35 -2.30 -4.33
CA PHE A 62 -2.07 -1.69 -3.91
C PHE A 62 -2.25 -0.67 -2.78
N ARG A 63 -3.32 0.13 -2.80
CA ARG A 63 -3.60 1.11 -1.74
C ARG A 63 -4.06 0.41 -0.45
N THR A 64 -4.79 -0.68 -0.55
CA THR A 64 -5.20 -1.51 0.60
C THR A 64 -4.01 -2.21 1.23
N TRP A 65 -3.11 -2.75 0.39
CA TRP A 65 -1.86 -3.35 0.83
C TRP A 65 -0.98 -2.32 1.54
N LYS A 66 -0.63 -1.22 0.85
CA LYS A 66 0.19 -0.13 1.42
C LYS A 66 -0.43 0.43 2.71
N GLY A 67 -1.74 0.65 2.73
CA GLY A 67 -2.45 1.15 3.91
C GLY A 67 -2.35 0.21 5.11
N SER A 68 -2.49 -1.10 4.87
CA SER A 68 -2.37 -2.12 5.91
C SER A 68 -0.93 -2.27 6.41
N VAL A 69 0.05 -2.27 5.51
CA VAL A 69 1.48 -2.33 5.86
C VAL A 69 1.88 -1.11 6.71
N LEU A 70 1.45 0.08 6.31
CA LEU A 70 1.70 1.30 7.06
C LEU A 70 1.01 1.27 8.43
N GLY A 71 -0.26 0.84 8.48
CA GLY A 71 -0.99 0.67 9.73
C GLY A 71 -0.29 -0.31 10.68
N LEU A 72 0.26 -1.40 10.15
CA LEU A 72 1.03 -2.39 10.91
C LEU A 72 2.29 -1.77 11.49
N SER A 73 3.07 -1.06 10.67
CA SER A 73 4.30 -0.39 11.13
C SER A 73 4.01 0.64 12.23
N ILE A 74 2.99 1.48 12.06
CA ILE A 74 2.63 2.51 13.06
C ILE A 74 2.18 1.86 14.37
N LEU A 75 1.28 0.89 14.30
CA LEU A 75 0.76 0.21 15.49
C LEU A 75 1.84 -0.63 16.18
N GLY A 76 2.72 -1.28 15.41
CA GLY A 76 3.89 -1.99 15.93
C GLY A 76 4.84 -1.07 16.68
N ALA A 77 5.12 0.12 16.15
CA ALA A 77 5.95 1.13 16.81
C ALA A 77 5.32 1.67 18.12
N MET A 78 3.99 1.68 18.23
CA MET A 78 3.28 2.01 19.48
C MET A 78 3.32 0.89 20.53
N GLY A 79 3.76 -0.31 20.15
CA GLY A 79 3.84 -1.48 21.01
C GLY A 79 2.49 -2.05 21.44
N ARG A 80 2.54 -3.13 22.22
CA ARG A 80 1.35 -3.80 22.77
C ARG A 80 0.54 -2.85 23.67
N PRO A 81 -0.77 -2.66 23.43
CA PRO A 81 -1.58 -1.77 24.25
C PRO A 81 -1.78 -2.35 25.66
N ALA A 82 -1.69 -1.48 26.68
CA ALA A 82 -1.88 -1.87 28.08
C ALA A 82 -3.36 -2.06 28.48
N SER A 83 -4.30 -1.61 27.66
CA SER A 83 -5.75 -1.73 27.89
C SER A 83 -6.52 -1.55 26.59
N GLU A 84 -7.78 -1.97 26.57
CA GLU A 84 -8.69 -1.75 25.44
C GLU A 84 -8.87 -0.25 25.11
N THR A 85 -8.94 0.61 26.14
CA THR A 85 -9.02 2.06 25.95
C THR A 85 -7.77 2.60 25.25
N GLN A 86 -6.58 2.10 25.62
CA GLN A 86 -5.34 2.48 24.95
C GLN A 86 -5.31 1.97 23.51
N ALA A 87 -5.74 0.72 23.28
CA ALA A 87 -5.81 0.15 21.94
C ALA A 87 -6.68 1.00 21.00
N ARG A 88 -7.87 1.39 21.45
CA ARG A 88 -8.79 2.26 20.69
C ARG A 88 -8.14 3.61 20.36
N LYS A 89 -7.43 4.24 21.30
CA LYS A 89 -6.71 5.50 21.08
C LYS A 89 -5.60 5.35 20.04
N ASN A 90 -4.80 4.29 20.15
CA ASN A 90 -3.71 3.99 19.23
C ASN A 90 -4.22 3.72 17.81
N ILE A 91 -5.30 2.94 17.66
CA ILE A 91 -5.96 2.70 16.37
C ILE A 91 -6.45 4.02 15.75
N VAL A 92 -7.11 4.89 16.54
CA VAL A 92 -7.55 6.20 16.02
C VAL A 92 -6.37 7.04 15.53
N GLN A 93 -5.26 7.04 16.26
CA GLN A 93 -4.06 7.77 15.88
C GLN A 93 -3.43 7.18 14.61
N ALA A 94 -3.25 5.86 14.55
CA ALA A 94 -2.74 5.18 13.36
C ALA A 94 -3.59 5.44 12.12
N MET A 95 -4.92 5.47 12.24
CA MET A 95 -5.80 5.78 11.11
C MET A 95 -5.67 7.23 10.64
N LYS A 96 -5.29 8.18 11.50
CA LYS A 96 -5.00 9.55 11.07
C LYS A 96 -3.73 9.60 10.23
N GLU A 97 -2.70 8.90 10.66
CA GLU A 97 -1.40 8.86 9.96
C GLU A 97 -1.51 8.12 8.63
N VAL A 98 -2.15 6.95 8.60
CA VAL A 98 -2.44 6.23 7.35
C VAL A 98 -3.27 7.09 6.40
N ALA A 99 -4.27 7.80 6.92
CA ALA A 99 -5.10 8.66 6.08
C ALA A 99 -4.34 9.85 5.52
N ALA A 100 -3.43 10.45 6.29
CA ALA A 100 -2.57 11.52 5.81
C ALA A 100 -1.68 11.05 4.65
N GLU A 101 -1.05 9.88 4.78
CA GLU A 101 -0.19 9.30 3.74
C GLU A 101 -0.99 8.93 2.48
N LEU A 102 -2.18 8.35 2.64
CA LEU A 102 -3.00 7.95 1.49
C LEU A 102 -3.82 9.10 0.89
N GLY A 103 -3.82 10.29 1.48
CA GLY A 103 -4.65 11.43 1.05
C GLY A 103 -6.17 11.21 1.27
N ASN A 104 -6.53 10.46 2.32
CA ASN A 104 -7.91 10.10 2.66
C ASN A 104 -8.38 10.74 3.98
N ARG A 105 -9.66 10.55 4.34
CA ARG A 105 -10.15 10.78 5.71
C ARG A 105 -9.85 9.56 6.59
N PRO A 106 -9.62 9.72 7.92
CA PRO A 106 -9.35 8.59 8.83
C PRO A 106 -10.40 7.47 8.79
N ALA A 107 -11.68 7.85 8.73
CA ALA A 107 -12.76 6.87 8.60
C ALA A 107 -12.70 6.09 7.27
N THR A 108 -12.29 6.73 6.18
CA THR A 108 -12.12 6.09 4.87
C THR A 108 -10.93 5.14 4.88
N ALA A 109 -9.79 5.56 5.46
CA ALA A 109 -8.61 4.70 5.63
C ALA A 109 -8.97 3.41 6.39
N ARG A 110 -9.63 3.57 7.54
CA ARG A 110 -10.08 2.44 8.37
C ARG A 110 -11.04 1.51 7.64
N LYS A 111 -11.99 2.06 6.88
CA LYS A 111 -13.06 1.27 6.26
C LYS A 111 -12.62 0.53 5.00
N TYR A 112 -11.71 1.11 4.22
CA TYR A 112 -11.44 0.62 2.86
C TYR A 112 -9.98 0.30 2.55
N TYR A 113 -9.03 0.75 3.38
CA TYR A 113 -7.60 0.66 3.05
C TYR A 113 -6.74 -0.02 4.11
N VAL A 114 -7.30 -0.30 5.28
CA VAL A 114 -6.60 -1.04 6.34
C VAL A 114 -7.38 -2.31 6.61
N HIS A 115 -6.71 -3.45 6.49
CA HIS A 115 -7.34 -4.74 6.70
C HIS A 115 -7.82 -4.90 8.16
N PRO A 116 -9.07 -5.30 8.41
CA PRO A 116 -9.66 -5.31 9.76
C PRO A 116 -8.92 -6.26 10.73
N VAL A 117 -8.44 -7.41 10.24
CA VAL A 117 -7.65 -8.37 11.04
C VAL A 117 -6.45 -7.71 11.73
N LEU A 118 -5.81 -6.73 11.08
CA LEU A 118 -4.71 -5.99 11.69
C LEU A 118 -5.16 -5.24 12.95
N LEU A 119 -6.31 -4.57 12.86
CA LEU A 119 -6.85 -3.78 13.96
C LEU A 119 -7.32 -4.67 15.12
N GLU A 120 -7.91 -5.82 14.80
CA GLU A 120 -8.32 -6.84 15.75
C GLU A 120 -7.12 -7.44 16.48
N ALA A 121 -6.10 -7.88 15.73
CA ALA A 121 -4.87 -8.42 16.30
C ALA A 121 -4.15 -7.41 17.20
N TYR A 122 -4.15 -6.13 16.83
CA TYR A 122 -3.61 -5.08 17.69
C TYR A 122 -4.44 -4.87 18.96
N ALA A 123 -5.76 -4.81 18.83
CA ALA A 123 -6.67 -4.64 19.98
C ALA A 123 -6.53 -5.75 21.01
N ASP A 124 -6.32 -6.99 20.55
CA ASP A 124 -6.08 -8.15 21.41
C ASP A 124 -4.64 -8.22 21.95
N GLY A 125 -3.76 -7.32 21.52
CA GLY A 125 -2.34 -7.33 21.89
C GLY A 125 -1.56 -8.52 21.30
N ARG A 126 -2.01 -9.03 20.15
CA ARG A 126 -1.47 -10.19 19.43
C ARG A 126 -0.72 -9.83 18.14
N LEU A 127 -0.55 -8.55 17.85
CA LEU A 127 0.07 -8.09 16.60
C LEU A 127 1.47 -8.70 16.37
N GLU A 128 2.29 -8.77 17.42
CA GLU A 128 3.66 -9.28 17.36
C GLU A 128 3.74 -10.80 17.17
N GLU A 129 2.67 -11.56 17.47
CA GLU A 129 2.71 -13.02 17.37
C GLU A 129 2.99 -13.50 15.95
N ALA A 130 2.60 -12.71 14.95
CA ALA A 130 2.80 -13.01 13.53
C ALA A 130 4.13 -12.47 12.98
N SER A 131 4.96 -11.83 13.81
CA SER A 131 6.22 -11.26 13.37
C SER A 131 7.17 -12.36 12.90
N PRO A 132 7.69 -12.30 11.65
CA PRO A 132 8.65 -13.27 11.17
C PRO A 132 9.95 -13.14 11.98
N GLN A 133 10.47 -14.26 12.49
CA GLN A 133 11.73 -14.26 13.24
C GLN A 133 12.90 -13.81 12.35
N GLU A 134 13.78 -12.96 12.86
CA GLU A 134 14.91 -12.40 12.10
C GLU A 134 16.09 -13.37 11.90
N ASN A 135 16.04 -14.56 12.51
CA ASN A 135 17.17 -15.46 12.56
C ASN A 135 17.53 -16.02 11.18
N GLY A 136 18.66 -15.58 10.63
CA GLY A 136 19.31 -16.19 9.46
C GLY A 136 18.88 -15.67 8.09
N ARG A 137 18.30 -14.45 8.00
CA ARG A 137 17.97 -13.85 6.70
C ARG A 137 19.24 -13.67 5.85
N LYS A 138 19.26 -14.26 4.65
CA LYS A 138 20.22 -13.93 3.58
C LYS A 138 19.99 -12.48 3.12
N GLU A 139 20.96 -11.87 2.43
CA GLU A 139 20.74 -10.60 1.73
C GLU A 139 19.47 -10.69 0.87
N ARG A 140 18.55 -9.74 1.07
CA ARG A 140 17.27 -9.68 0.36
C ARG A 140 17.49 -9.30 -1.10
N ALA A 141 16.78 -9.97 -2.00
CA ALA A 141 16.70 -9.55 -3.39
C ALA A 141 15.87 -8.25 -3.51
N PRO A 142 16.05 -7.45 -4.57
CA PRO A 142 15.28 -6.23 -4.80
C PRO A 142 13.76 -6.44 -4.85
N ASP A 143 13.31 -7.63 -5.26
CA ASP A 143 11.89 -7.98 -5.44
C ASP A 143 11.28 -8.71 -4.22
N ASP A 144 12.05 -8.89 -3.14
CA ASP A 144 11.54 -9.51 -1.92
C ASP A 144 10.63 -8.56 -1.14
N LEU A 145 9.65 -9.13 -0.44
CA LEU A 145 8.79 -8.38 0.48
C LEU A 145 9.63 -7.72 1.59
N SER A 146 9.29 -6.48 1.93
CA SER A 146 9.86 -5.78 3.09
C SER A 146 9.44 -6.48 4.40
N PRO A 147 10.16 -6.27 5.52
CA PRO A 147 9.80 -6.93 6.78
C PRO A 147 8.36 -6.64 7.25
N PRO A 148 7.83 -5.40 7.16
CA PRO A 148 6.42 -5.12 7.44
C PRO A 148 5.43 -5.86 6.53
N GLU A 149 5.79 -6.03 5.25
CA GLU A 149 4.99 -6.80 4.28
C GLU A 149 4.98 -8.29 4.61
N GLU A 150 6.13 -8.87 4.96
CA GLU A 150 6.21 -10.25 5.43
C GLU A 150 5.37 -10.47 6.70
N HIS A 151 5.43 -9.52 7.65
CA HIS A 151 4.64 -9.58 8.88
C HIS A 151 3.15 -9.50 8.58
N LEU A 152 2.72 -8.57 7.72
CA LEU A 152 1.33 -8.50 7.30
C LEU A 152 0.88 -9.80 6.60
N MET A 153 1.69 -10.34 5.68
CA MET A 153 1.42 -11.62 5.03
C MET A 153 1.26 -12.76 6.04
N ALA A 154 2.15 -12.86 7.02
CA ALA A 154 2.09 -13.87 8.07
C ALA A 154 0.83 -13.73 8.93
N LEU A 155 0.43 -12.49 9.23
CA LEU A 155 -0.80 -12.20 9.98
C LEU A 155 -2.05 -12.66 9.20
N LEU A 156 -2.16 -12.28 7.93
CA LEU A 156 -3.32 -12.61 7.09
C LEU A 156 -3.47 -14.13 6.87
N ARG A 157 -2.36 -14.83 6.60
CA ARG A 157 -2.34 -16.29 6.43
C ARG A 157 -2.83 -17.04 7.66
N ARG A 158 -2.53 -16.55 8.87
CA ARG A 158 -2.98 -17.17 10.12
C ARG A 158 -4.48 -17.04 10.36
N THR A 159 -5.11 -16.02 9.78
CA THR A 159 -6.54 -15.75 9.96
C THR A 159 -7.42 -16.30 8.83
N GLY A 160 -6.82 -16.92 7.81
CA GLY A 160 -7.56 -17.41 6.63
C GLY A 160 -8.23 -16.30 5.82
N ALA A 161 -7.67 -15.09 5.90
CA ALA A 161 -8.10 -13.93 5.14
C ALA A 161 -7.43 -13.91 3.74
#